data_AF-A0A1M3M2X5-F1
#
_entry.id   AF-A0A1M3M2X5-F1
#
_cell.length_a   1.000
_cell.length_b   1.000
_cell.length_c   1.000
_cell.angle_alpha   90.00
_cell.angle_beta   90.00
_cell.angle_gamma   90.00
#
_symmetry.space_group_name_H-M   'P 1'
#
loop_
_entity.id
_entity.type
_entity.pdbx_description
1 polymer ?
#
loop_
_entity_poly.entity_id
_entity_poly.type
_entity_poly.pdbx_seq_one_letter_code
_entity_poly.pdbx_strand_id
1 'polypeptide(L)'
;MSRLRSRLRAGAVLVAAGGVLAAALLPTSALAATSDNGGAARNPDDSTAALRQSIVNGPAKNVILLIGDGMGDSEITVARNYQYGAAGMLPGIDALPLTGQYTTYSLYKDGPNKGKPDYVPDSAATGTAWATGTKTYDNAVSVDIDGAPQATLLELARANGLRTGNVSTAEIQDATPAVQVAHVGARSCYGPDSASCGADALDKGGLGSISEQLLDARADVTLGGGSTSFTQKAKAGEWKDQTLFDQAKDRGYQVVGDAAGLSAVTAADQQKPLLGLFTPGNFPTRYASTTATVGGADAAPVTCTPNADRLASDLSLSSLTNKAISLLDRSGSAGFFLQVEGASIDKRDHSADACGQIGETVDLDEAVQAALAFAKKDGNTLVIVTADHAHTSQIVDSTPPATLSTALTTADGTVMKVAYGTAAAGGSQQHTGSQLRVAGYGPGAADVVGLTDQTDTFFTIARALKLERSYTALSAGATVSLLATTVKPGDPLAISLAGFKGDRQVSGVVQSDPVALPRTDVIGGASTIAAVAPTELGRHTITVTGAQSGKAVVLAFEVTADGQPTGTLPAAGGSGSGTGTAAGSSAGALASTGAVVAPILVIALALLIAGYLLFGRGRRLGDLPRA
;
A
#
# COMPACT_ATOMS: atom_id res chain seq x y z
N MET A 1 80.91 -27.48 6.66
CA MET A 1 81.69 -26.22 6.68
C MET A 1 80.98 -25.17 5.83
N SER A 2 80.73 -23.99 6.41
CA SER A 2 80.77 -22.66 5.77
C SER A 2 80.18 -22.42 4.37
N ARG A 3 79.08 -21.65 4.36
CA ARG A 3 78.79 -20.42 3.56
C ARG A 3 78.97 -20.38 2.03
N LEU A 4 77.92 -19.82 1.42
CA LEU A 4 77.89 -18.71 0.44
C LEU A 4 77.80 -19.00 -1.09
N ARG A 5 76.86 -18.24 -1.70
CA ARG A 5 76.84 -17.59 -3.03
C ARG A 5 76.18 -18.28 -4.23
N SER A 6 74.97 -17.79 -4.51
CA SER A 6 74.45 -17.19 -5.75
C SER A 6 74.84 -17.77 -7.13
N ARG A 7 73.83 -17.98 -7.99
CA ARG A 7 73.80 -17.45 -9.37
C ARG A 7 72.40 -17.55 -9.99
N LEU A 8 72.05 -16.50 -10.75
CA LEU A 8 70.84 -16.32 -11.55
C LEU A 8 70.74 -17.31 -12.72
N ARG A 9 69.52 -17.68 -13.15
CA ARG A 9 68.84 -17.19 -14.38
C ARG A 9 67.64 -18.06 -14.78
N ALA A 10 66.51 -17.37 -14.98
CA ALA A 10 65.48 -17.52 -16.01
C ALA A 10 64.99 -18.92 -16.47
N GLY A 11 63.67 -19.10 -16.33
CA GLY A 11 62.81 -19.51 -17.43
C GLY A 11 62.32 -20.97 -17.42
N ALA A 12 61.06 -21.17 -17.04
CA ALA A 12 60.05 -21.88 -17.84
C ALA A 12 58.79 -22.11 -17.00
N VAL A 13 57.66 -21.74 -17.59
CA VAL A 13 56.30 -22.05 -17.16
C VAL A 13 56.12 -23.58 -17.14
N LEU A 14 55.56 -24.10 -16.06
CA LEU A 14 54.87 -25.39 -16.05
C LEU A 14 53.67 -25.29 -15.11
N VAL A 15 52.49 -25.21 -15.74
CA VAL A 15 51.20 -25.48 -15.14
C VAL A 15 51.23 -26.94 -14.68
N ALA A 16 51.10 -27.16 -13.37
CA ALA A 16 50.80 -28.46 -12.81
C ALA A 16 49.68 -28.30 -11.79
N ALA A 17 48.54 -28.88 -12.14
CA ALA A 17 47.33 -28.96 -11.34
C ALA A 17 47.62 -29.62 -9.99
N GLY A 18 47.28 -28.91 -8.90
CA GLY A 18 47.15 -29.45 -7.57
C GLY A 18 45.70 -29.31 -7.12
N GLY A 19 44.88 -30.30 -7.43
CA GLY A 19 43.52 -30.39 -6.90
C GLY A 19 43.57 -30.57 -5.40
N VAL A 20 43.07 -29.57 -4.67
CA VAL A 20 42.63 -29.75 -3.28
C VAL A 20 41.11 -29.78 -3.32
N LEU A 21 40.59 -30.99 -3.42
CA LEU A 21 39.18 -31.28 -3.20
C LEU A 21 38.93 -31.16 -1.69
N ALA A 22 38.74 -29.94 -1.19
CA ALA A 22 38.18 -29.71 0.13
C ALA A 22 36.67 -29.95 0.03
N ALA A 23 36.26 -31.22 0.04
CA ALA A 23 34.90 -31.58 0.37
C ALA A 23 34.67 -31.15 1.82
N ALA A 24 34.03 -29.99 2.00
CA ALA A 24 33.49 -29.59 3.28
C ALA A 24 32.41 -30.63 3.65
N LEU A 25 32.80 -31.62 4.44
CA LEU A 25 31.90 -32.46 5.22
C LEU A 25 31.21 -31.52 6.22
N LEU A 26 30.09 -30.92 5.80
CA LEU A 26 29.14 -30.35 6.73
C LEU A 26 28.66 -31.51 7.63
N PRO A 27 28.75 -31.41 8.96
CA PRO A 27 28.14 -32.40 9.81
C PRO A 27 26.63 -32.34 9.54
N THR A 28 26.10 -33.39 8.92
CA THR A 28 24.66 -33.63 8.89
C THR A 28 24.26 -34.00 10.31
N SER A 29 24.07 -33.00 11.18
CA SER A 29 23.28 -33.19 12.38
C SER A 29 21.93 -33.69 11.90
N ALA A 30 21.64 -34.98 12.14
CA ALA A 30 20.32 -35.53 11.89
C ALA A 30 19.32 -34.61 12.60
N LEU A 31 18.42 -33.99 11.83
CA LEU A 31 17.32 -33.22 12.40
C LEU A 31 16.56 -34.17 13.34
N ALA A 32 16.28 -33.71 14.57
CA ALA A 32 15.50 -34.49 15.52
C ALA A 32 14.17 -34.88 14.87
N ALA A 33 13.69 -36.10 15.11
CA ALA A 33 12.38 -36.50 14.60
C ALA A 33 11.31 -35.65 15.29
N THR A 34 10.21 -35.33 14.59
CA THR A 34 9.10 -34.56 15.18
C THR A 34 8.49 -35.25 16.39
N SER A 35 8.63 -36.58 16.50
CA SER A 35 8.22 -37.40 17.64
C SER A 35 9.17 -37.36 18.84
N ASP A 36 10.38 -36.82 18.68
CA ASP A 36 11.36 -36.71 19.76
C ASP A 36 10.96 -35.58 20.73
N ASN A 37 11.39 -35.66 21.99
CA ASN A 37 11.17 -34.58 22.95
C ASN A 37 11.82 -33.28 22.44
N GLY A 38 11.00 -32.26 22.19
CA GLY A 38 11.42 -30.98 21.62
C GLY A 38 11.58 -30.98 20.09
N GLY A 39 11.43 -32.12 19.40
CA GLY A 39 11.64 -32.23 17.95
C GLY A 39 10.64 -31.45 17.09
N ALA A 40 9.51 -31.05 17.65
CA ALA A 40 8.51 -30.18 17.01
C ALA A 40 8.51 -28.73 17.56
N ALA A 41 9.39 -28.39 18.50
CA ALA A 41 9.42 -27.06 19.11
C ALA A 41 9.97 -26.01 18.12
N ARG A 42 9.22 -24.93 17.88
CA ARG A 42 9.66 -23.79 17.06
C ARG A 42 10.50 -22.78 17.86
N ASN A 43 10.27 -22.71 19.16
CA ASN A 43 10.99 -21.87 20.12
C ASN A 43 11.41 -22.75 21.32
N PRO A 44 12.47 -23.57 21.17
CA PRO A 44 12.94 -24.42 22.27
C PRO A 44 13.52 -23.61 23.45
N ASP A 45 13.88 -22.35 23.23
CA ASP A 45 14.47 -21.43 24.21
C ASP A 45 13.66 -20.12 24.35
N ASP A 46 14.01 -19.31 25.37
CA ASP A 46 13.42 -17.99 25.60
C ASP A 46 13.71 -17.01 24.44
N SER A 47 12.67 -16.38 23.92
CA SER A 47 12.76 -15.42 22.80
C SER A 47 12.81 -13.95 23.25
N THR A 48 12.88 -13.68 24.56
CA THR A 48 12.71 -12.32 25.10
C THR A 48 13.80 -11.37 24.60
N ALA A 49 15.07 -11.83 24.53
CA ALA A 49 16.16 -11.00 24.02
C ALA A 49 16.01 -10.69 22.52
N ALA A 50 15.64 -11.67 21.70
CA ALA A 50 15.42 -11.49 20.26
C ALA A 50 14.23 -10.58 19.96
N LEU A 51 13.14 -10.69 20.72
CA LEU A 51 12.00 -9.79 20.60
C LEU A 51 12.35 -8.35 20.99
N ARG A 52 13.08 -8.14 22.09
CA ARG A 52 13.56 -6.79 22.46
C ARG A 52 14.42 -6.16 21.37
N GLN A 53 15.25 -6.94 20.67
CA GLN A 53 16.06 -6.45 19.55
C GLN A 53 15.21 -6.12 18.30
N SER A 54 14.06 -6.77 18.14
CA SER A 54 13.15 -6.54 17.01
C SER A 54 12.28 -5.29 17.20
N ILE A 55 12.16 -4.78 18.42
CA ILE A 55 11.44 -3.53 18.73
C ILE A 55 12.37 -2.36 18.40
N VAL A 56 12.25 -1.85 17.17
CA VAL A 56 13.00 -0.69 16.68
C VAL A 56 12.07 0.52 16.62
N ASN A 57 12.44 1.59 17.31
CA ASN A 57 11.68 2.84 17.28
C ASN A 57 11.68 3.43 15.86
N GLY A 58 10.56 4.05 15.46
CA GLY A 58 10.51 4.85 14.24
C GLY A 58 11.40 6.10 14.29
N PRO A 59 11.53 6.84 13.17
CA PRO A 59 10.84 6.64 11.90
C PRO A 59 11.44 5.54 11.02
N ALA A 60 10.67 5.11 10.04
CA ALA A 60 11.17 4.39 8.87
C ALA A 60 11.45 5.39 7.73
N LYS A 61 12.43 5.06 6.88
CA LYS A 61 12.65 5.75 5.60
C LYS A 61 11.70 5.20 4.53
N ASN A 62 11.49 3.88 4.52
CA ASN A 62 10.65 3.21 3.53
C ASN A 62 9.60 2.34 4.21
N VAL A 63 8.48 2.12 3.54
CA VAL A 63 7.45 1.14 3.93
C VAL A 63 7.13 0.23 2.75
N ILE A 64 7.12 -1.07 3.01
CA ILE A 64 6.62 -2.10 2.09
C ILE A 64 5.44 -2.81 2.77
N LEU A 65 4.24 -2.63 2.23
CA LEU A 65 3.03 -3.30 2.66
C LEU A 65 2.73 -4.45 1.70
N LEU A 66 2.71 -5.69 2.20
CA LEU A 66 2.35 -6.87 1.42
C LEU A 66 0.99 -7.40 1.87
N ILE A 67 0.05 -7.49 0.93
CA ILE A 67 -1.31 -7.96 1.13
C ILE A 67 -1.48 -9.32 0.42
N GLY A 68 -1.88 -10.35 1.17
CA GLY A 68 -2.49 -11.53 0.59
C GLY A 68 -3.99 -11.38 0.64
N ASP A 69 -4.64 -11.10 -0.49
CA ASP A 69 -6.09 -10.93 -0.56
C ASP A 69 -6.77 -12.24 -0.08
N GLY A 70 -7.67 -12.14 0.91
CA GLY A 70 -8.32 -13.29 1.55
C GLY A 70 -7.41 -14.20 2.39
N MET A 71 -6.14 -13.86 2.61
CA MET A 71 -5.13 -14.73 3.25
C MET A 71 -5.21 -14.74 4.78
N GLY A 72 -6.30 -15.30 5.32
CA GLY A 72 -6.45 -15.55 6.75
C GLY A 72 -5.47 -16.60 7.31
N ASP A 73 -5.51 -16.83 8.62
CA ASP A 73 -4.64 -17.82 9.29
C ASP A 73 -4.85 -19.25 8.76
N SER A 74 -6.06 -19.57 8.30
CA SER A 74 -6.37 -20.87 7.68
C SER A 74 -5.61 -21.05 6.38
N GLU A 75 -5.68 -20.05 5.49
CA GLU A 75 -5.04 -20.02 4.19
C GLU A 75 -3.51 -20.16 4.32
N ILE A 76 -2.92 -19.40 5.27
CA ILE A 76 -1.49 -19.51 5.60
C ILE A 76 -1.15 -20.95 6.04
N THR A 77 -2.00 -21.56 6.87
CA THR A 77 -1.75 -22.91 7.39
C THR A 77 -1.94 -23.99 6.34
N VAL A 78 -2.93 -23.86 5.46
CA VAL A 78 -3.14 -24.73 4.29
C VAL A 78 -1.90 -24.70 3.41
N ALA A 79 -1.40 -23.51 3.05
CA ALA A 79 -0.21 -23.36 2.23
C ALA A 79 1.05 -23.92 2.90
N ARG A 80 1.28 -23.61 4.19
CA ARG A 80 2.43 -24.12 4.95
C ARG A 80 2.42 -25.65 5.03
N ASN A 81 1.29 -26.23 5.44
CA ASN A 81 1.16 -27.68 5.59
C ASN A 81 1.39 -28.39 4.26
N TYR A 82 0.79 -27.89 3.18
CA TYR A 82 0.97 -28.48 1.85
C TYR A 82 2.42 -28.37 1.36
N GLN A 83 3.00 -27.17 1.38
CA GLN A 83 4.25 -26.86 0.70
C GLN A 83 5.50 -27.22 1.50
N TYR A 84 5.46 -27.07 2.82
CA TYR A 84 6.60 -27.20 3.72
C TYR A 84 6.40 -28.24 4.83
N GLY A 85 5.20 -28.82 4.94
CA GLY A 85 4.82 -29.74 6.01
C GLY A 85 4.37 -28.99 7.26
N ALA A 86 3.66 -29.69 8.14
CA ALA A 86 3.06 -29.08 9.33
C ALA A 86 4.10 -28.50 10.32
N ALA A 87 5.28 -29.11 10.38
CA ALA A 87 6.43 -28.62 11.16
C ALA A 87 7.31 -27.63 10.39
N GLY A 88 7.09 -27.48 9.08
CA GLY A 88 7.81 -26.54 8.21
C GLY A 88 7.46 -25.08 8.47
N MET A 89 8.01 -24.17 7.68
CA MET A 89 7.84 -22.73 7.83
C MET A 89 7.80 -22.07 6.45
N LEU A 90 6.91 -21.10 6.28
CA LEU A 90 6.92 -20.20 5.13
C LEU A 90 8.08 -19.19 5.32
N PRO A 91 9.16 -19.24 4.52
CA PRO A 91 10.39 -18.51 4.82
C PRO A 91 10.27 -16.97 4.83
N GLY A 92 9.24 -16.41 4.18
CA GLY A 92 8.89 -15.00 4.23
C GLY A 92 7.80 -14.71 5.25
N ILE A 93 6.59 -15.20 5.02
CA ILE A 93 5.36 -14.88 5.76
C ILE A 93 5.53 -15.15 7.27
N ASP A 94 6.17 -16.25 7.65
CA ASP A 94 6.36 -16.62 9.06
C ASP A 94 7.58 -15.94 9.71
N ALA A 95 8.44 -15.27 8.93
CA ALA A 95 9.72 -14.75 9.40
C ALA A 95 9.66 -13.35 10.03
N LEU A 96 8.49 -12.70 10.03
CA LEU A 96 8.28 -11.40 10.67
C LEU A 96 8.12 -11.59 12.20
N PRO A 97 8.96 -10.94 13.03
CA PRO A 97 9.07 -11.27 14.45
C PRO A 97 7.97 -10.68 15.33
N LEU A 98 7.30 -9.60 14.89
CA LEU A 98 6.24 -8.93 15.64
C LEU A 98 4.90 -9.25 15.00
N THR A 99 3.97 -9.80 15.78
CA THR A 99 2.68 -10.28 15.28
C THR A 99 1.53 -9.80 16.16
N GLY A 100 0.38 -9.61 15.52
CA GLY A 100 -0.89 -9.33 16.15
C GLY A 100 -2.04 -9.85 15.30
N GLN A 101 -3.24 -9.45 15.68
CA GLN A 101 -4.47 -9.71 14.95
C GLN A 101 -5.21 -8.40 14.77
N TYR A 102 -5.92 -8.23 13.65
CA TYR A 102 -6.73 -7.03 13.46
C TYR A 102 -8.17 -7.29 13.02
N THR A 103 -9.05 -6.31 13.25
CA THR A 103 -10.46 -6.38 12.86
C THR A 103 -10.73 -5.79 11.47
N THR A 104 -11.61 -6.43 10.71
CA THR A 104 -11.79 -6.15 9.27
C THR A 104 -13.15 -5.56 8.89
N TYR A 105 -14.19 -5.66 9.73
CA TYR A 105 -15.57 -5.21 9.46
C TYR A 105 -15.69 -3.88 8.66
N SER A 106 -16.68 -3.79 7.76
CA SER A 106 -17.05 -2.58 7.02
C SER A 106 -18.28 -1.91 7.66
N LEU A 107 -18.93 -0.96 7.00
CA LEU A 107 -20.10 -0.25 7.50
C LEU A 107 -21.26 -0.32 6.50
N TYR A 108 -22.50 -0.40 6.97
CA TYR A 108 -23.65 -0.23 6.09
C TYR A 108 -23.74 1.21 5.58
N LYS A 109 -23.90 1.38 4.25
CA LYS A 109 -24.02 2.70 3.60
C LYS A 109 -25.33 3.42 3.98
N ASP A 110 -26.45 2.70 3.92
CA ASP A 110 -27.80 3.23 3.95
C ASP A 110 -28.75 2.40 4.82
N GLY A 111 -29.99 2.86 4.93
CA GLY A 111 -31.05 2.16 5.66
C GLY A 111 -30.93 2.24 7.19
N PRO A 112 -31.67 1.42 7.95
CA PRO A 112 -31.73 1.50 9.42
C PRO A 112 -30.41 1.14 10.13
N ASN A 113 -29.44 0.61 9.38
CA ASN A 113 -28.12 0.25 9.87
C ASN A 113 -27.02 1.19 9.39
N LYS A 114 -27.32 2.29 8.68
CA LYS A 114 -26.31 3.25 8.21
C LYS A 114 -25.27 3.57 9.30
N GLY A 115 -23.99 3.41 8.95
CA GLY A 115 -22.85 3.66 9.84
C GLY A 115 -22.62 2.62 10.94
N LYS A 116 -23.40 1.52 10.98
CA LYS A 116 -23.15 0.38 11.86
C LYS A 116 -22.27 -0.66 11.17
N PRO A 117 -21.54 -1.50 11.94
CA PRO A 117 -20.71 -2.57 11.38
C PRO A 117 -21.48 -3.52 10.46
N ASP A 118 -20.92 -3.75 9.28
CA ASP A 118 -21.17 -4.95 8.48
C ASP A 118 -19.99 -5.91 8.71
N TYR A 119 -20.29 -7.13 9.15
CA TYR A 119 -19.30 -8.01 9.79
C TYR A 119 -18.44 -8.79 8.79
N VAL A 120 -18.84 -8.86 7.51
CA VAL A 120 -18.12 -9.60 6.48
C VAL A 120 -17.92 -8.68 5.28
N PRO A 121 -16.80 -7.94 5.24
CA PRO A 121 -16.59 -6.90 4.25
C PRO A 121 -16.04 -7.44 2.92
N ASP A 122 -16.09 -6.61 1.88
CA ASP A 122 -15.38 -6.83 0.63
C ASP A 122 -13.99 -6.17 0.60
N SER A 123 -13.15 -6.53 -0.38
CA SER A 123 -11.78 -6.00 -0.54
C SER A 123 -11.71 -4.47 -0.73
N ALA A 124 -12.78 -3.81 -1.18
CA ALA A 124 -12.80 -2.36 -1.38
C ALA A 124 -12.94 -1.61 -0.05
N ALA A 125 -13.87 -2.03 0.81
CA ALA A 125 -14.05 -1.41 2.11
C ALA A 125 -12.85 -1.65 3.04
N THR A 126 -12.30 -2.87 3.04
CA THR A 126 -11.11 -3.22 3.81
C THR A 126 -9.88 -2.48 3.30
N GLY A 127 -9.68 -2.46 1.98
CA GLY A 127 -8.64 -1.69 1.31
C GLY A 127 -8.66 -0.21 1.67
N THR A 128 -9.84 0.39 1.63
CA THR A 128 -10.06 1.77 2.01
C THR A 128 -9.64 2.03 3.46
N ALA A 129 -9.89 1.07 4.36
CA ALA A 129 -9.55 1.21 5.77
C ALA A 129 -8.04 1.39 6.01
N TRP A 130 -7.18 0.55 5.43
CA TRP A 130 -5.72 0.72 5.60
C TRP A 130 -5.15 1.83 4.70
N ALA A 131 -5.76 2.10 3.54
CA ALA A 131 -5.28 3.12 2.62
C ALA A 131 -5.55 4.53 3.15
N THR A 132 -6.65 4.75 3.88
CA THR A 132 -7.12 6.10 4.26
C THR A 132 -7.30 6.30 5.76
N GLY A 133 -7.30 5.22 6.55
CA GLY A 133 -7.63 5.25 7.98
C GLY A 133 -9.12 5.43 8.26
N THR A 134 -9.98 5.29 7.26
CA THR A 134 -11.43 5.50 7.36
C THR A 134 -12.19 4.23 6.96
N LYS A 135 -13.06 3.74 7.84
CA LYS A 135 -14.00 2.65 7.50
C LYS A 135 -15.09 3.16 6.55
N THR A 136 -15.52 2.30 5.64
CA THR A 136 -16.55 2.62 4.65
C THR A 136 -17.43 1.40 4.35
N TYR A 137 -18.28 1.50 3.34
CA TYR A 137 -19.19 0.44 2.90
C TYR A 137 -18.60 -0.42 1.80
N ASP A 138 -19.10 -1.66 1.68
CA ASP A 138 -18.67 -2.57 0.64
C ASP A 138 -18.81 -1.99 -0.77
N ASN A 139 -17.84 -2.28 -1.64
CA ASN A 139 -17.61 -1.68 -2.96
C ASN A 139 -17.04 -0.26 -2.97
N ALA A 140 -17.00 0.47 -1.85
CA ALA A 140 -16.45 1.82 -1.84
C ALA A 140 -14.92 1.78 -1.92
N VAL A 141 -14.35 2.58 -2.82
CA VAL A 141 -12.91 2.73 -2.98
C VAL A 141 -12.53 4.13 -2.52
N SER A 142 -11.83 4.23 -1.39
CA SER A 142 -11.25 5.44 -0.81
C SER A 142 -12.18 6.65 -0.72
N VAL A 143 -13.45 6.36 -0.40
CA VAL A 143 -14.48 7.33 -0.01
C VAL A 143 -15.07 6.93 1.33
N ASP A 144 -15.55 7.89 2.12
CA ASP A 144 -16.31 7.60 3.34
C ASP A 144 -17.73 7.08 3.03
N ILE A 145 -18.52 6.82 4.08
CA ILE A 145 -19.88 6.28 3.92
C ILE A 145 -20.82 7.20 3.11
N ASP A 146 -20.56 8.49 3.12
CA ASP A 146 -21.33 9.51 2.40
C ASP A 146 -20.78 9.77 0.99
N GLY A 147 -19.68 9.11 0.61
CA GLY A 147 -19.06 9.20 -0.71
C GLY A 147 -18.03 10.32 -0.83
N ALA A 148 -17.61 10.96 0.27
CA ALA A 148 -16.57 11.98 0.21
C ALA A 148 -15.18 11.32 0.08
N PRO A 149 -14.35 11.75 -0.90
CA PRO A 149 -12.99 11.25 -1.08
C PRO A 149 -12.11 11.38 0.18
N GLN A 150 -11.37 10.33 0.50
CA GLN A 150 -10.42 10.28 1.60
C GLN A 150 -8.99 10.13 1.07
N ALA A 151 -8.06 10.94 1.60
CA ALA A 151 -6.66 10.93 1.18
C ALA A 151 -5.99 9.57 1.48
N THR A 152 -5.32 9.00 0.48
CA THR A 152 -4.69 7.69 0.59
C THR A 152 -3.21 7.77 1.03
N LEU A 153 -2.66 6.69 1.57
CA LEU A 153 -1.24 6.57 1.93
C LEU A 153 -0.33 6.88 0.75
N LEU A 154 -0.64 6.37 -0.44
CA LEU A 154 0.16 6.61 -1.65
C LEU A 154 0.15 8.09 -2.03
N GLU A 155 -1.03 8.72 -2.08
CA GLU A 155 -1.12 10.15 -2.41
C GLU A 155 -0.40 11.02 -1.38
N LEU A 156 -0.56 10.71 -0.10
CA LEU A 156 0.11 11.43 0.99
C LEU A 156 1.63 11.23 0.94
N ALA A 157 2.12 10.01 0.68
CA ALA A 157 3.54 9.73 0.50
C ALA A 157 4.11 10.55 -0.66
N ARG A 158 3.45 10.55 -1.82
CA ARG A 158 3.83 11.37 -2.99
C ARG A 158 3.87 12.86 -2.63
N ALA A 159 2.83 13.37 -1.97
CA ALA A 159 2.72 14.78 -1.62
C ALA A 159 3.79 15.22 -0.59
N ASN A 160 4.28 14.30 0.24
CA ASN A 160 5.42 14.50 1.14
C ASN A 160 6.79 14.31 0.44
N GLY A 161 6.81 14.06 -0.87
CA GLY A 161 8.03 13.92 -1.67
C GLY A 161 8.68 12.54 -1.62
N LEU A 162 7.98 11.53 -1.09
CA LEU A 162 8.40 10.14 -1.16
C LEU A 162 8.07 9.57 -2.54
N ARG A 163 8.84 8.57 -2.95
CA ARG A 163 8.52 7.76 -4.12
C ARG A 163 7.40 6.78 -3.80
N THR A 164 6.65 6.37 -4.82
CA THR A 164 5.43 5.57 -4.64
C THR A 164 5.35 4.42 -5.63
N GLY A 165 5.00 3.23 -5.14
CA GLY A 165 4.80 2.04 -5.94
C GLY A 165 3.54 1.27 -5.57
N ASN A 166 2.91 0.66 -6.58
CA ASN A 166 1.75 -0.21 -6.41
C ASN A 166 1.90 -1.42 -7.35
N VAL A 167 1.96 -2.62 -6.78
CA VAL A 167 2.24 -3.88 -7.49
C VAL A 167 1.16 -4.90 -7.13
N SER A 168 0.60 -5.57 -8.13
CA SER A 168 -0.41 -6.61 -7.91
C SER A 168 -0.37 -7.69 -8.99
N THR A 169 -0.79 -8.91 -8.65
CA THR A 169 -1.10 -9.97 -9.63
C THR A 169 -2.51 -9.86 -10.21
N ALA A 170 -3.36 -8.96 -9.71
CA ALA A 170 -4.67 -8.67 -10.27
C ALA A 170 -4.62 -7.65 -11.41
N GLU A 171 -5.79 -7.42 -12.01
CA GLU A 171 -6.09 -6.18 -12.72
C GLU A 171 -5.80 -4.99 -11.80
N ILE A 172 -5.06 -3.99 -12.29
CA ILE A 172 -4.69 -2.84 -11.44
C ILE A 172 -5.90 -1.98 -11.05
N GLN A 173 -7.05 -2.22 -11.67
CA GLN A 173 -8.33 -1.60 -11.34
C GLN A 173 -9.08 -2.33 -10.23
N ASP A 174 -8.66 -3.54 -9.86
CA ASP A 174 -9.28 -4.25 -8.75
C ASP A 174 -9.08 -3.49 -7.43
N ALA A 175 -9.89 -3.79 -6.43
CA ALA A 175 -10.04 -2.94 -5.25
C ALA A 175 -8.73 -2.66 -4.52
N THR A 176 -7.95 -3.71 -4.21
CA THR A 176 -6.72 -3.60 -3.41
C THR A 176 -5.69 -2.64 -4.00
N PRO A 177 -5.35 -2.67 -5.32
CA PRO A 177 -4.52 -1.63 -5.92
C PRO A 177 -5.27 -0.31 -6.09
N ALA A 178 -6.57 -0.34 -6.43
CA ALA A 178 -7.36 0.87 -6.70
C ALA A 178 -7.52 1.79 -5.47
N VAL A 179 -7.62 1.25 -4.26
CA VAL A 179 -7.77 2.04 -3.02
C VAL A 179 -6.58 2.96 -2.76
N GLN A 180 -5.42 2.75 -3.39
CA GLN A 180 -4.28 3.65 -3.28
C GLN A 180 -4.33 4.83 -4.26
N VAL A 181 -5.22 4.83 -5.26
CA VAL A 181 -5.12 5.76 -6.40
C VAL A 181 -6.45 6.34 -6.89
N ALA A 182 -7.59 5.77 -6.50
CA ALA A 182 -8.90 6.20 -6.97
C ALA A 182 -9.89 6.42 -5.82
N HIS A 183 -10.88 7.28 -6.07
CA HIS A 183 -12.00 7.53 -5.17
C HIS A 183 -13.30 7.34 -5.96
N VAL A 184 -13.99 6.22 -5.73
CA VAL A 184 -15.24 5.88 -6.42
C VAL A 184 -16.21 5.18 -5.48
N GLY A 185 -17.51 5.40 -5.68
CA GLY A 185 -18.56 4.74 -4.91
C GLY A 185 -18.77 3.26 -5.25
N ALA A 186 -18.15 2.77 -6.33
CA ALA A 186 -18.26 1.37 -6.76
C ALA A 186 -16.95 0.86 -7.37
N ARG A 187 -16.39 -0.20 -6.77
CA ARG A 187 -15.15 -0.87 -7.22
C ARG A 187 -15.20 -1.37 -8.67
N SER A 188 -16.38 -1.60 -9.23
CA SER A 188 -16.55 -2.00 -10.64
C SER A 188 -16.39 -0.86 -11.65
N CYS A 189 -16.14 0.38 -11.20
CA CYS A 189 -15.86 1.54 -12.05
C CYS A 189 -14.43 1.50 -12.65
N TYR A 190 -14.08 0.41 -13.33
CA TYR A 190 -12.74 0.14 -13.85
C TYR A 190 -12.29 1.16 -14.92
N GLY A 191 -13.13 1.40 -15.92
CA GLY A 191 -12.82 2.21 -17.09
C GLY A 191 -13.96 3.15 -17.49
N PRO A 192 -13.75 4.06 -18.45
CA PRO A 192 -14.78 4.99 -18.95
C PRO A 192 -16.08 4.30 -19.40
N ASP A 193 -16.03 3.04 -19.83
CA ASP A 193 -17.18 2.26 -20.27
C ASP A 193 -17.95 1.55 -19.15
N SER A 194 -17.44 1.58 -17.91
CA SER A 194 -18.13 1.01 -16.75
C SER A 194 -19.40 1.81 -16.41
N ALA A 195 -20.57 1.22 -16.65
CA ALA A 195 -21.85 1.83 -16.27
C ALA A 195 -21.98 2.10 -14.76
N SER A 196 -21.27 1.32 -13.93
CA SER A 196 -21.25 1.45 -12.47
C SER A 196 -20.54 2.71 -11.97
N CYS A 197 -19.81 3.43 -12.82
CA CYS A 197 -19.20 4.70 -12.44
C CYS A 197 -20.23 5.77 -12.02
N GLY A 198 -21.51 5.63 -12.36
CA GLY A 198 -22.55 6.45 -11.75
C GLY A 198 -22.28 7.95 -11.88
N ALA A 199 -22.16 8.66 -10.76
CA ALA A 199 -21.81 10.08 -10.68
C ALA A 199 -20.30 10.35 -10.71
N ASP A 200 -19.47 9.34 -10.49
CA ASP A 200 -18.00 9.45 -10.52
C ASP A 200 -17.46 9.55 -11.95
N ALA A 201 -18.25 9.19 -12.97
CA ALA A 201 -17.84 9.26 -14.37
C ALA A 201 -17.44 10.69 -14.79
N LEU A 202 -16.33 10.80 -15.53
CA LEU A 202 -15.73 12.08 -15.90
C LEU A 202 -16.67 12.94 -16.77
N ASP A 203 -17.43 12.32 -17.67
CA ASP A 203 -18.41 12.99 -18.54
C ASP A 203 -19.66 13.49 -17.80
N LYS A 204 -19.82 13.12 -16.53
CA LYS A 204 -20.85 13.65 -15.62
C LYS A 204 -20.28 14.62 -14.59
N GLY A 205 -19.00 14.99 -14.71
CA GLY A 205 -18.33 15.93 -13.81
C GLY A 205 -17.74 15.29 -12.55
N GLY A 206 -17.71 13.95 -12.46
CA GLY A 206 -16.99 13.24 -11.41
C GLY A 206 -15.47 13.21 -11.64
N LEU A 207 -14.74 12.48 -10.78
CA LEU A 207 -13.28 12.38 -10.85
C LEU A 207 -12.78 11.44 -11.97
N GLY A 208 -13.66 10.68 -12.60
CA GLY A 208 -13.34 9.67 -13.62
C GLY A 208 -13.31 8.25 -13.07
N SER A 209 -13.11 7.29 -13.96
CA SER A 209 -12.99 5.89 -13.61
C SER A 209 -11.71 5.59 -12.83
N ILE A 210 -11.60 4.39 -12.25
CA ILE A 210 -10.38 3.94 -11.54
C ILE A 210 -9.14 4.06 -12.45
N SER A 211 -9.22 3.63 -13.71
CA SER A 211 -8.10 3.75 -14.67
C SER A 211 -7.74 5.20 -14.99
N GLU A 212 -8.72 6.11 -15.12
CA GLU A 212 -8.46 7.54 -15.33
C GLU A 212 -7.78 8.17 -14.09
N GLN A 213 -8.31 7.87 -12.90
CA GLN A 213 -7.77 8.36 -11.62
C GLN A 213 -6.38 7.77 -11.31
N LEU A 214 -6.08 6.54 -11.73
CA LEU A 214 -4.74 5.95 -11.63
C LEU A 214 -3.71 6.75 -12.42
N LEU A 215 -4.05 7.17 -13.64
CA LEU A 215 -3.18 8.04 -14.43
C LEU A 215 -3.01 9.43 -13.78
N ASP A 216 -4.02 9.93 -13.07
CA ASP A 216 -3.93 11.17 -12.30
C ASP A 216 -3.12 11.03 -11.00
N ALA A 217 -3.24 9.90 -10.30
CA ALA A 217 -2.47 9.58 -9.10
C ALA A 217 -0.97 9.54 -9.36
N ARG A 218 -0.59 9.02 -10.53
CA ARG A 218 0.78 9.11 -11.05
C ARG A 218 1.81 8.59 -10.07
N ALA A 219 1.60 7.37 -9.57
CA ALA A 219 2.66 6.66 -8.84
C ALA A 219 3.91 6.50 -9.73
N ASP A 220 5.10 6.46 -9.13
CA ASP A 220 6.34 6.30 -9.90
C ASP A 220 6.41 4.92 -10.55
N VAL A 221 5.88 3.89 -9.88
CA VAL A 221 5.83 2.50 -10.37
C VAL A 221 4.44 1.92 -10.19
N THR A 222 3.83 1.42 -11.25
CA THR A 222 2.58 0.65 -11.22
C THR A 222 2.73 -0.59 -12.07
N LEU A 223 2.59 -1.79 -11.47
CA LEU A 223 2.82 -3.08 -12.14
C LEU A 223 1.67 -4.05 -11.84
N GLY A 224 1.05 -4.62 -12.87
CA GLY A 224 0.02 -5.64 -12.71
C GLY A 224 -0.64 -6.07 -14.02
N GLY A 225 -1.85 -6.60 -13.95
CA GLY A 225 -2.69 -6.94 -15.09
C GLY A 225 -3.66 -5.82 -15.49
N GLY A 226 -4.71 -6.16 -16.22
CA GLY A 226 -5.83 -5.23 -16.49
C GLY A 226 -5.61 -4.27 -17.66
N SER A 227 -4.87 -4.69 -18.71
CA SER A 227 -4.66 -3.84 -19.91
C SER A 227 -5.94 -3.57 -20.70
N THR A 228 -6.99 -4.37 -20.53
CA THR A 228 -8.27 -4.21 -21.25
C THR A 228 -8.88 -2.83 -21.01
N SER A 229 -8.95 -2.37 -19.76
CA SER A 229 -9.55 -1.07 -19.42
C SER A 229 -8.79 0.10 -20.04
N PHE A 230 -7.49 -0.05 -20.30
CA PHE A 230 -6.67 1.01 -20.91
C PHE A 230 -6.85 1.15 -22.43
N THR A 231 -7.53 0.19 -23.07
CA THR A 231 -7.93 0.30 -24.48
C THR A 231 -9.19 1.16 -24.67
N GLN A 232 -9.94 1.41 -23.60
CA GLN A 232 -11.13 2.25 -23.62
C GLN A 232 -10.74 3.72 -23.84
N LYS A 233 -11.71 4.49 -24.34
CA LYS A 233 -11.51 5.92 -24.64
C LYS A 233 -12.06 6.81 -23.54
N ALA A 234 -11.31 7.85 -23.18
CA ALA A 234 -11.82 8.88 -22.28
C ALA A 234 -13.05 9.57 -22.92
N LYS A 235 -14.09 9.79 -22.11
CA LYS A 235 -15.37 10.35 -22.58
C LYS A 235 -15.45 11.88 -22.47
N ALA A 236 -14.56 12.46 -21.67
CA ALA A 236 -14.46 13.89 -21.43
C ALA A 236 -13.02 14.27 -21.06
N GLY A 237 -12.78 15.54 -20.71
CA GLY A 237 -11.46 16.05 -20.38
C GLY A 237 -10.57 16.30 -21.61
N GLU A 238 -9.30 16.58 -21.34
CA GLU A 238 -8.29 16.93 -22.35
C GLU A 238 -8.04 15.80 -23.36
N TRP A 239 -8.10 14.55 -22.91
CA TRP A 239 -7.85 13.36 -23.73
C TRP A 239 -9.12 12.70 -24.28
N LYS A 240 -10.23 13.46 -24.37
CA LYS A 240 -11.49 12.94 -24.93
C LYS A 240 -11.26 12.26 -26.27
N ASP A 241 -11.90 11.10 -26.46
CA ASP A 241 -11.84 10.24 -27.65
C ASP A 241 -10.48 9.55 -27.92
N GLN A 242 -9.47 9.76 -27.06
CA GLN A 242 -8.21 9.01 -27.04
C GLN A 242 -8.29 7.81 -26.11
N THR A 243 -7.51 6.76 -26.39
CA THR A 243 -7.40 5.63 -25.48
C THR A 243 -6.64 6.03 -24.21
N LEU A 244 -6.89 5.35 -23.09
CA LEU A 244 -6.12 5.63 -21.87
C LEU A 244 -4.64 5.27 -22.02
N PHE A 245 -4.28 4.34 -22.93
CA PHE A 245 -2.89 4.11 -23.30
C PHE A 245 -2.25 5.30 -24.01
N ASP A 246 -2.98 5.95 -24.93
CA ASP A 246 -2.49 7.14 -25.61
C ASP A 246 -2.39 8.31 -24.62
N GLN A 247 -3.39 8.48 -23.75
CA GLN A 247 -3.33 9.43 -22.64
C GLN A 247 -2.10 9.19 -21.75
N ALA A 248 -1.81 7.94 -21.36
CA ALA A 248 -0.65 7.62 -20.54
C ALA A 248 0.66 8.04 -21.22
N LYS A 249 0.81 7.72 -22.52
CA LYS A 249 2.00 8.10 -23.30
C LYS A 249 2.14 9.61 -23.44
N ASP A 250 1.06 10.32 -23.75
CA ASP A 250 1.02 11.78 -23.86
C ASP A 250 1.41 12.44 -22.53
N ARG A 251 1.03 11.81 -21.40
CA ARG A 251 1.42 12.23 -20.05
C ARG A 251 2.79 11.72 -19.62
N GLY A 252 3.59 11.15 -20.51
CA GLY A 252 4.99 10.78 -20.25
C GLY A 252 5.21 9.45 -19.53
N TYR A 253 4.20 8.58 -19.44
CA TYR A 253 4.38 7.24 -18.89
C TYR A 253 5.25 6.36 -19.79
N GLN A 254 6.11 5.58 -19.15
CA GLN A 254 6.76 4.42 -19.73
C GLN A 254 5.77 3.25 -19.67
N VAL A 255 5.09 2.95 -20.77
CA VAL A 255 4.13 1.83 -20.84
C VAL A 255 4.84 0.57 -21.32
N VAL A 256 4.80 -0.50 -20.51
CA VAL A 256 5.41 -1.80 -20.84
C VAL A 256 4.38 -2.93 -20.69
N GLY A 257 4.46 -3.96 -21.54
CA GLY A 257 3.50 -5.06 -21.57
C GLY A 257 4.10 -6.45 -21.43
N ASP A 258 5.42 -6.56 -21.31
CA ASP A 258 6.13 -7.83 -21.21
C ASP A 258 7.39 -7.70 -20.34
N ALA A 259 8.02 -8.85 -20.08
CA ALA A 259 9.20 -8.93 -19.24
C ALA A 259 10.44 -8.25 -19.82
N ALA A 260 10.59 -8.25 -21.15
CA ALA A 260 11.72 -7.60 -21.82
C ALA A 260 11.63 -6.08 -21.68
N GLY A 261 10.43 -5.52 -21.89
CA GLY A 261 10.10 -4.12 -21.66
C GLY A 261 10.35 -3.71 -20.22
N LEU A 262 9.86 -4.51 -19.25
CA LEU A 262 10.10 -4.24 -17.82
C LEU A 262 11.59 -4.26 -17.47
N SER A 263 12.35 -5.22 -18.00
CA SER A 263 13.78 -5.35 -17.78
C SER A 263 14.56 -4.13 -18.29
N ALA A 264 14.15 -3.55 -19.42
CA ALA A 264 14.79 -2.39 -20.03
C ALA A 264 14.63 -1.07 -19.24
N VAL A 265 13.63 -0.97 -18.35
CA VAL A 265 13.41 0.25 -17.56
C VAL A 265 14.49 0.41 -16.49
N THR A 266 15.25 1.50 -16.53
CA THR A 266 16.38 1.74 -15.59
C THR A 266 16.10 2.84 -14.57
N ALA A 267 15.06 3.64 -14.79
CA ALA A 267 14.60 4.69 -13.89
C ALA A 267 13.10 4.89 -14.05
N ALA A 268 12.42 5.20 -12.94
CA ALA A 268 11.04 5.63 -12.92
C ALA A 268 10.89 6.73 -11.85
N ASP A 269 10.16 7.78 -12.17
CA ASP A 269 9.89 8.94 -11.31
C ASP A 269 8.67 9.70 -11.85
N GLN A 270 8.30 10.79 -11.21
CA GLN A 270 7.16 11.62 -11.64
C GLN A 270 7.29 12.18 -13.06
N GLN A 271 8.50 12.37 -13.58
CA GLN A 271 8.71 12.82 -14.96
C GLN A 271 8.52 11.67 -15.95
N LYS A 272 8.93 10.46 -15.59
CA LYS A 272 8.81 9.25 -16.42
C LYS A 272 8.24 8.08 -15.60
N PRO A 273 6.96 8.13 -15.18
CA PRO A 273 6.38 7.07 -14.35
C PRO A 273 6.25 5.78 -15.15
N LEU A 274 6.36 4.63 -14.49
CA LEU A 274 6.25 3.32 -15.10
C LEU A 274 4.82 2.76 -14.94
N LEU A 275 4.20 2.36 -16.06
CA LEU A 275 2.95 1.61 -16.10
C LEU A 275 3.21 0.26 -16.81
N GLY A 276 3.35 -0.81 -16.04
CA GLY A 276 3.51 -2.17 -16.56
C GLY A 276 2.20 -2.96 -16.46
N LEU A 277 1.59 -3.28 -17.61
CA LEU A 277 0.33 -4.05 -17.68
C LEU A 277 0.54 -5.30 -18.54
N PHE A 278 0.68 -6.45 -17.88
CA PHE A 278 1.23 -7.66 -18.50
C PHE A 278 0.19 -8.65 -19.03
N THR A 279 -1.07 -8.49 -18.62
CA THR A 279 -2.20 -9.35 -19.03
C THR A 279 -3.46 -8.51 -19.26
N PRO A 280 -4.40 -8.96 -20.13
CA PRO A 280 -5.68 -8.27 -20.32
C PRO A 280 -6.54 -8.17 -19.04
N GLY A 281 -6.48 -9.21 -18.20
CA GLY A 281 -7.15 -9.30 -16.90
C GLY A 281 -6.15 -9.63 -15.81
N ASN A 282 -6.55 -10.45 -14.82
CA ASN A 282 -5.66 -10.96 -13.77
C ASN A 282 -4.53 -11.84 -14.32
N PHE A 283 -3.46 -12.01 -13.53
CA PHE A 283 -2.39 -12.94 -13.87
C PHE A 283 -2.87 -14.40 -13.77
N PRO A 284 -2.35 -15.29 -14.63
CA PRO A 284 -2.50 -16.73 -14.46
C PRO A 284 -1.76 -17.19 -13.18
N THR A 285 -2.39 -18.09 -12.42
CA THR A 285 -1.87 -18.57 -11.13
C THR A 285 -0.61 -19.42 -11.27
N ARG A 286 0.14 -19.57 -10.18
CA ARG A 286 1.35 -20.37 -10.05
C ARG A 286 1.12 -21.86 -10.29
N TYR A 287 0.11 -22.41 -9.62
CA TYR A 287 -0.30 -23.81 -9.78
C TYR A 287 -1.58 -23.90 -10.60
N ALA A 288 -1.71 -25.02 -11.32
CA ALA A 288 -2.89 -25.33 -12.09
C ALA A 288 -4.09 -25.49 -11.15
N SER A 289 -5.24 -25.05 -11.64
CA SER A 289 -6.49 -25.06 -10.87
C SER A 289 -6.93 -26.48 -10.54
N THR A 290 -7.42 -26.67 -9.32
CA THR A 290 -8.20 -27.83 -8.90
C THR A 290 -9.62 -27.41 -8.56
N THR A 291 -10.53 -28.38 -8.52
CA THR A 291 -11.93 -28.11 -8.16
C THR A 291 -12.33 -29.01 -7.02
N ALA A 292 -12.63 -28.41 -5.87
CA ALA A 292 -13.24 -29.12 -4.77
C ALA A 292 -14.62 -29.65 -5.18
N THR A 293 -14.99 -30.84 -4.70
CA THR A 293 -16.26 -31.49 -5.02
C THR A 293 -16.96 -31.97 -3.75
N VAL A 294 -18.26 -32.22 -3.83
CA VAL A 294 -18.99 -32.87 -2.73
C VAL A 294 -18.42 -34.26 -2.52
N GLY A 295 -17.91 -34.53 -1.31
CA GLY A 295 -17.23 -35.78 -0.98
C GLY A 295 -15.77 -35.87 -1.46
N GLY A 296 -15.20 -34.80 -2.02
CA GLY A 296 -13.82 -34.80 -2.52
C GLY A 296 -12.76 -34.97 -1.42
N ALA A 297 -13.10 -34.73 -0.15
CA ALA A 297 -12.29 -35.07 1.02
C ALA A 297 -11.99 -36.58 1.15
N ASP A 298 -12.82 -37.45 0.60
CA ASP A 298 -12.66 -38.91 0.67
C ASP A 298 -12.24 -39.51 -0.69
N ALA A 299 -11.99 -38.66 -1.69
CA ALA A 299 -11.43 -39.04 -2.97
C ALA A 299 -9.90 -39.28 -2.87
N ALA A 300 -9.30 -39.75 -3.97
CA ALA A 300 -7.85 -39.85 -4.06
C ALA A 300 -7.21 -38.46 -3.88
N PRO A 301 -6.16 -38.33 -3.05
CA PRO A 301 -5.56 -37.04 -2.75
C PRO A 301 -4.84 -36.47 -3.99
N VAL A 302 -4.98 -35.16 -4.17
CA VAL A 302 -4.40 -34.41 -5.28
C VAL A 302 -3.01 -33.91 -4.92
N THR A 303 -2.12 -33.89 -5.90
CA THR A 303 -0.85 -33.14 -5.84
C THR A 303 -0.92 -32.01 -6.86
N CYS A 304 -0.74 -30.78 -6.39
CA CYS A 304 -0.72 -29.59 -7.23
C CYS A 304 0.41 -29.67 -8.25
N THR A 305 0.12 -29.14 -9.44
CA THR A 305 1.07 -29.12 -10.58
C THR A 305 1.29 -27.68 -11.04
N PRO A 306 2.44 -27.36 -11.65
CA PRO A 306 2.66 -26.04 -12.24
C PRO A 306 1.59 -25.70 -13.27
N ASN A 307 1.12 -24.44 -13.27
CA ASN A 307 0.25 -23.95 -14.32
C ASN A 307 1.05 -23.70 -15.60
N ALA A 308 0.64 -24.31 -16.72
CA ALA A 308 1.29 -24.10 -18.02
C ALA A 308 1.12 -22.66 -18.55
N ASP A 309 0.06 -21.98 -18.13
CA ASP A 309 -0.24 -20.62 -18.55
C ASP A 309 0.45 -19.57 -17.66
N ARG A 310 1.14 -19.98 -16.57
CA ARG A 310 1.87 -19.06 -15.69
C ARG A 310 2.81 -18.19 -16.53
N LEU A 311 2.82 -16.88 -16.26
CA LEU A 311 3.76 -15.97 -16.91
C LEU A 311 5.21 -16.39 -16.63
N ALA A 312 6.13 -15.87 -17.46
CA ALA A 312 7.55 -16.07 -17.26
C ALA A 312 7.99 -15.63 -15.85
N SER A 313 8.99 -16.32 -15.29
CA SER A 313 9.39 -16.14 -13.89
C SER A 313 9.85 -14.72 -13.55
N ASP A 314 10.32 -13.96 -14.54
CA ASP A 314 10.68 -12.55 -14.43
C ASP A 314 9.48 -11.59 -14.26
N LEU A 315 8.26 -12.12 -14.39
CA LEU A 315 7.00 -11.47 -14.03
C LEU A 315 6.32 -12.11 -12.80
N SER A 316 7.03 -12.96 -12.04
CA SER A 316 6.55 -13.42 -10.72
C SER A 316 6.38 -12.26 -9.75
N LEU A 317 5.52 -12.39 -8.74
CA LEU A 317 5.31 -11.32 -7.75
C LEU A 317 6.61 -10.91 -7.05
N SER A 318 7.50 -11.87 -6.77
CA SER A 318 8.84 -11.60 -6.23
C SER A 318 9.73 -10.80 -7.20
N SER A 319 9.71 -11.11 -8.50
CA SER A 319 10.46 -10.35 -9.50
C SER A 319 9.91 -8.93 -9.68
N LEU A 320 8.59 -8.76 -9.70
CA LEU A 320 7.95 -7.44 -9.73
C LEU A 320 8.28 -6.61 -8.49
N THR A 321 8.27 -7.24 -7.30
CA THR A 321 8.65 -6.61 -6.03
C THR A 321 10.10 -6.13 -6.07
N ASN A 322 11.04 -6.99 -6.48
CA ASN A 322 12.45 -6.61 -6.62
C ASN A 322 12.64 -5.47 -7.62
N LYS A 323 11.92 -5.51 -8.76
CA LYS A 323 11.99 -4.46 -9.76
C LYS A 323 11.47 -3.13 -9.20
N ALA A 324 10.32 -3.13 -8.55
CA ALA A 324 9.75 -1.93 -7.93
C ALA A 324 10.71 -1.34 -6.89
N ILE A 325 11.24 -2.15 -5.96
CA ILE A 325 12.23 -1.72 -4.98
C ILE A 325 13.45 -1.10 -5.67
N SER A 326 13.98 -1.71 -6.73
CA SER A 326 15.16 -1.20 -7.44
C SER A 326 14.95 0.16 -8.13
N LEU A 327 13.72 0.47 -8.53
CA LEU A 327 13.36 1.73 -9.17
C LEU A 327 13.03 2.82 -8.13
N LEU A 328 12.46 2.42 -6.99
CA LEU A 328 12.05 3.33 -5.91
C LEU A 328 13.22 3.69 -4.99
N ASP A 329 14.11 2.75 -4.65
CA ASP A 329 15.27 2.98 -3.79
C ASP A 329 16.37 3.74 -4.55
N ARG A 330 16.29 5.07 -4.49
CA ARG A 330 17.25 5.97 -5.14
C ARG A 330 18.03 6.76 -4.11
N SER A 331 19.34 6.89 -4.36
CA SER A 331 20.21 7.76 -3.57
C SER A 331 19.68 9.19 -3.54
N GLY A 332 19.65 9.80 -2.35
CA GLY A 332 19.15 11.17 -2.14
C GLY A 332 17.62 11.33 -2.15
N SER A 333 16.84 10.24 -2.31
CA SER A 333 15.38 10.30 -2.15
C SER A 333 14.94 10.38 -0.68
N ALA A 334 13.74 10.91 -0.44
CA ALA A 334 13.12 10.95 0.88
C ALA A 334 12.68 9.57 1.41
N GLY A 335 12.83 8.51 0.60
CA GLY A 335 12.30 7.18 0.86
C GLY A 335 11.12 6.85 -0.06
N PHE A 336 10.45 5.73 0.21
CA PHE A 336 9.31 5.29 -0.59
C PHE A 336 8.22 4.56 0.20
N PHE A 337 7.01 4.57 -0.35
CA PHE A 337 5.91 3.69 0.01
C PHE A 337 5.65 2.72 -1.15
N LEU A 338 5.56 1.42 -0.85
CA LEU A 338 5.25 0.37 -1.82
C LEU A 338 4.16 -0.56 -1.27
N GLN A 339 3.08 -0.73 -2.02
CA GLN A 339 2.12 -1.81 -1.80
C GLN A 339 2.39 -2.95 -2.81
N VAL A 340 2.35 -4.20 -2.32
CA VAL A 340 2.48 -5.43 -3.11
C VAL A 340 1.32 -6.35 -2.76
N GLU A 341 0.65 -6.91 -3.76
CA GLU A 341 -0.50 -7.77 -3.55
C GLU A 341 -0.35 -9.14 -4.24
N GLY A 342 -0.55 -10.20 -3.47
CA GLY A 342 -0.86 -11.54 -3.99
C GLY A 342 -2.38 -11.73 -4.06
N ALA A 343 -2.99 -11.34 -5.18
CA ALA A 343 -4.43 -11.12 -5.27
C ALA A 343 -5.25 -12.40 -5.48
N SER A 344 -4.68 -13.38 -6.16
CA SER A 344 -5.43 -14.59 -6.54
C SER A 344 -5.53 -15.62 -5.42
N ILE A 345 -5.03 -15.36 -4.20
CA ILE A 345 -5.30 -16.21 -3.03
C ILE A 345 -6.82 -16.25 -2.79
N ASP A 346 -7.44 -15.09 -2.57
CA ASP A 346 -8.89 -14.87 -2.51
C ASP A 346 -9.62 -15.46 -3.73
N LYS A 347 -9.22 -15.07 -4.94
CA LYS A 347 -9.92 -15.48 -6.17
C LYS A 347 -9.98 -17.00 -6.36
N ARG A 348 -8.96 -17.71 -5.88
CA ARG A 348 -8.92 -19.18 -5.91
C ARG A 348 -9.72 -19.79 -4.76
N ASP A 349 -9.76 -19.15 -3.60
CA ASP A 349 -10.62 -19.56 -2.50
C ASP A 349 -12.12 -19.41 -2.84
N HIS A 350 -12.53 -18.30 -3.49
CA HIS A 350 -13.86 -18.14 -4.12
C HIS A 350 -14.25 -19.31 -5.02
N SER A 351 -13.27 -19.83 -5.78
CA SER A 351 -13.45 -20.91 -6.75
C SER A 351 -13.35 -22.31 -6.13
N ALA A 352 -13.15 -22.41 -4.81
CA ALA A 352 -12.85 -23.66 -4.10
C ALA A 352 -11.68 -24.45 -4.74
N ASP A 353 -10.65 -23.71 -5.14
CA ASP A 353 -9.44 -24.17 -5.84
C ASP A 353 -8.23 -24.16 -4.91
N ALA A 354 -8.04 -25.26 -4.17
CA ALA A 354 -6.98 -25.35 -3.18
C ALA A 354 -5.59 -25.23 -3.80
N CYS A 355 -5.35 -25.80 -4.99
CA CYS A 355 -4.02 -25.77 -5.58
C CYS A 355 -3.65 -24.39 -6.10
N GLY A 356 -4.58 -23.72 -6.78
CA GLY A 356 -4.41 -22.32 -7.16
C GLY A 356 -4.13 -21.46 -5.93
N GLN A 357 -4.98 -21.56 -4.90
CA GLN A 357 -4.86 -20.80 -3.66
C GLN A 357 -3.50 -20.98 -2.98
N ILE A 358 -3.07 -22.23 -2.77
CA ILE A 358 -1.75 -22.56 -2.20
C ILE A 358 -0.62 -21.96 -3.05
N GLY A 359 -0.72 -22.10 -4.38
CA GLY A 359 0.28 -21.58 -5.30
C GLY A 359 0.47 -20.07 -5.18
N GLU A 360 -0.63 -19.32 -5.04
CA GLU A 360 -0.58 -17.87 -4.89
C GLU A 360 -0.05 -17.44 -3.52
N THR A 361 -0.35 -18.18 -2.44
CA THR A 361 0.25 -17.91 -1.12
C THR A 361 1.76 -18.15 -1.13
N VAL A 362 2.23 -19.17 -1.86
CA VAL A 362 3.66 -19.41 -2.08
C VAL A 362 4.30 -18.30 -2.91
N ASP A 363 3.61 -17.77 -3.93
CA ASP A 363 4.13 -16.65 -4.73
C ASP A 363 4.28 -15.36 -3.90
N LEU A 364 3.32 -15.09 -3.00
CA LEU A 364 3.40 -14.00 -2.04
C LEU A 364 4.54 -14.20 -1.03
N ASP A 365 4.74 -15.41 -0.53
CA ASP A 365 5.84 -15.70 0.39
C ASP A 365 7.21 -15.35 -0.23
N GLU A 366 7.42 -15.67 -1.50
CA GLU A 366 8.65 -15.31 -2.23
C GLU A 366 8.81 -13.78 -2.39
N ALA A 367 7.71 -13.04 -2.50
CA ALA A 367 7.74 -11.56 -2.51
C ALA A 367 8.05 -10.99 -1.12
N VAL A 368 7.50 -11.59 -0.05
CA VAL A 368 7.84 -11.23 1.35
C VAL A 368 9.32 -11.47 1.62
N GLN A 369 9.89 -12.58 1.14
CA GLN A 369 11.32 -12.84 1.25
C GLN A 369 12.16 -11.75 0.57
N ALA A 370 11.77 -11.30 -0.63
CA ALA A 370 12.43 -10.20 -1.33
C ALA A 370 12.38 -8.88 -0.54
N ALA A 371 11.20 -8.53 -0.01
CA ALA A 371 11.01 -7.34 0.81
C ALA A 371 11.85 -7.38 2.10
N LEU A 372 11.86 -8.52 2.81
CA LEU A 372 12.67 -8.70 4.03
C LEU A 372 14.17 -8.68 3.74
N ALA A 373 14.61 -9.25 2.61
CA ALA A 373 16.02 -9.20 2.21
C ALA A 373 16.48 -7.75 1.98
N PHE A 374 15.65 -6.94 1.31
CA PHE A 374 15.90 -5.50 1.18
C PHE A 374 15.90 -4.81 2.54
N ALA A 375 14.86 -4.99 3.35
CA ALA A 375 14.71 -4.29 4.62
C ALA A 375 15.83 -4.60 5.62
N LYS A 376 16.30 -5.85 5.69
CA LYS A 376 17.46 -6.26 6.50
C LYS A 376 18.75 -5.57 6.06
N LYS A 377 18.92 -5.34 4.76
CA LYS A 377 20.09 -4.67 4.18
C LYS A 377 20.03 -3.16 4.37
N ASP A 378 18.86 -2.56 4.18
CA ASP A 378 18.63 -1.12 4.30
C ASP A 378 18.60 -0.64 5.76
N GLY A 379 18.06 -1.45 6.67
CA GLY A 379 17.98 -1.17 8.11
C GLY A 379 16.99 -0.07 8.52
N ASN A 380 16.35 0.62 7.56
CA ASN A 380 15.43 1.73 7.79
C ASN A 380 14.07 1.51 7.11
N THR A 381 13.72 0.26 6.83
CA THR A 381 12.50 -0.12 6.12
C THR A 381 11.55 -0.87 7.04
N LEU A 382 10.31 -0.39 7.12
CA LEU A 382 9.20 -1.11 7.76
C LEU A 382 8.57 -2.05 6.71
N VAL A 383 8.45 -3.32 7.06
CA VAL A 383 7.72 -4.32 6.27
C VAL A 383 6.51 -4.79 7.07
N ILE A 384 5.33 -4.75 6.46
CA ILE A 384 4.08 -5.26 7.03
C ILE A 384 3.52 -6.32 6.09
N VAL A 385 3.10 -7.47 6.65
CA VAL A 385 2.42 -8.54 5.92
C VAL A 385 1.08 -8.82 6.59
N THR A 386 -0.01 -8.78 5.82
CA THR A 386 -1.35 -9.08 6.32
C THR A 386 -2.30 -9.45 5.16
N ALA A 387 -3.59 -9.55 5.44
CA ALA A 387 -4.66 -9.84 4.50
C ALA A 387 -5.80 -8.87 4.70
N ASP A 388 -6.61 -8.59 3.70
CA ASP A 388 -7.71 -7.65 3.79
C ASP A 388 -8.92 -8.20 4.60
N HIS A 389 -9.24 -9.47 4.43
CA HIS A 389 -10.23 -10.22 5.21
C HIS A 389 -9.88 -11.73 5.30
N ALA A 390 -10.60 -12.48 6.13
CA ALA A 390 -10.49 -13.93 6.17
C ALA A 390 -11.35 -14.57 5.06
N HIS A 391 -11.13 -15.85 4.77
CA HIS A 391 -11.89 -16.58 3.75
C HIS A 391 -12.42 -17.92 4.28
N THR A 392 -13.05 -18.71 3.41
CA THR A 392 -13.82 -19.90 3.78
C THR A 392 -12.99 -21.17 3.96
N SER A 393 -11.73 -21.25 3.50
CA SER A 393 -11.04 -22.53 3.43
C SER A 393 -10.73 -23.07 4.83
N GLN A 394 -11.04 -24.34 5.07
CA GLN A 394 -10.89 -24.97 6.37
C GLN A 394 -10.15 -26.30 6.27
N ILE A 395 -9.15 -26.50 7.12
CA ILE A 395 -8.52 -27.81 7.31
C ILE A 395 -9.43 -28.66 8.20
N VAL A 396 -9.85 -29.82 7.73
CA VAL A 396 -10.83 -30.67 8.41
C VAL A 396 -10.42 -32.14 8.43
N ASP A 397 -10.99 -32.92 9.34
CA ASP A 397 -10.85 -34.39 9.35
C ASP A 397 -11.95 -35.08 8.53
N SER A 398 -13.17 -34.53 8.60
CA SER A 398 -14.35 -34.97 7.86
C SER A 398 -15.18 -33.77 7.43
N THR A 399 -16.08 -33.98 6.48
CA THR A 399 -16.92 -32.92 5.91
C THR A 399 -18.40 -33.22 6.12
N PRO A 400 -19.22 -32.20 6.44
CA PRO A 400 -20.67 -32.37 6.39
C PRO A 400 -21.15 -32.79 5.00
N PRO A 401 -22.31 -33.48 4.90
CA PRO A 401 -22.93 -33.76 3.62
C PRO A 401 -23.11 -32.48 2.79
N ALA A 402 -22.82 -32.55 1.49
CA ALA A 402 -22.91 -31.44 0.52
C ALA A 402 -21.84 -30.32 0.64
N THR A 403 -20.86 -30.43 1.53
CA THR A 403 -19.71 -29.50 1.57
C THR A 403 -18.72 -29.79 0.44
N LEU A 404 -18.28 -28.75 -0.28
CA LEU A 404 -17.21 -28.88 -1.25
C LEU A 404 -15.90 -29.14 -0.51
N SER A 405 -15.14 -30.12 -0.98
CA SER A 405 -13.85 -30.45 -0.36
C SER A 405 -12.89 -31.11 -1.31
N THR A 406 -11.63 -31.16 -0.91
CA THR A 406 -10.56 -31.88 -1.61
C THR A 406 -9.60 -32.51 -0.62
N ALA A 407 -9.07 -33.67 -0.97
CA ALA A 407 -7.92 -34.27 -0.32
C ALA A 407 -6.63 -33.86 -1.05
N LEU A 408 -5.55 -33.57 -0.32
CA LEU A 408 -4.26 -33.13 -0.86
C LEU A 408 -3.14 -33.96 -0.25
N THR A 409 -2.18 -34.41 -1.06
CA THR A 409 -0.94 -35.01 -0.54
C THR A 409 0.04 -33.89 -0.18
N THR A 410 0.41 -33.77 1.09
CA THR A 410 1.30 -32.71 1.59
C THR A 410 2.77 -33.08 1.48
N ALA A 411 3.66 -32.12 1.78
CA ALA A 411 5.09 -32.35 1.91
C ALA A 411 5.47 -33.40 2.98
N ASP A 412 4.59 -33.66 3.96
CA ASP A 412 4.78 -34.72 4.96
C ASP A 412 4.47 -36.13 4.42
N GLY A 413 4.04 -36.24 3.15
CA GLY A 413 3.61 -37.50 2.54
C GLY A 413 2.28 -38.02 3.09
N THR A 414 1.53 -37.18 3.81
CA THR A 414 0.22 -37.51 4.39
C THR A 414 -0.88 -36.66 3.76
N VAL A 415 -2.13 -37.03 4.01
CA VAL A 415 -3.29 -36.36 3.40
C VAL A 415 -3.77 -35.23 4.31
N MET A 416 -3.91 -34.04 3.74
CA MET A 416 -4.67 -32.92 4.32
C MET A 416 -5.98 -32.77 3.55
N LYS A 417 -7.10 -32.62 4.27
CA LYS A 417 -8.40 -32.35 3.65
C LYS A 417 -8.76 -30.88 3.84
N VAL A 418 -9.18 -30.23 2.78
CA VAL A 418 -9.61 -28.82 2.77
C VAL A 418 -11.07 -28.75 2.37
N ALA A 419 -11.88 -28.02 3.14
CA ALA A 419 -13.30 -27.83 2.94
C ALA A 419 -13.65 -26.37 2.65
N TYR A 420 -14.70 -26.20 1.84
CA TYR A 420 -15.26 -24.92 1.41
C TYR A 420 -16.79 -24.99 1.61
N GLY A 421 -17.30 -24.17 2.52
CA GLY A 421 -18.63 -24.39 3.12
C GLY A 421 -19.58 -23.19 3.08
N THR A 422 -19.21 -22.10 2.42
CA THR A 422 -19.99 -20.86 2.39
C THR A 422 -20.88 -20.73 1.16
N ALA A 423 -20.65 -21.55 0.13
CA ALA A 423 -21.56 -21.68 -1.01
C ALA A 423 -21.67 -23.12 -1.51
N ALA A 424 -22.81 -23.44 -2.14
CA ALA A 424 -23.04 -24.71 -2.81
C ALA A 424 -22.17 -24.86 -4.07
N ALA A 425 -22.07 -26.09 -4.59
CA ALA A 425 -21.40 -26.37 -5.85
C ALA A 425 -21.90 -25.46 -7.00
N GLY A 426 -20.96 -24.84 -7.72
CA GLY A 426 -21.25 -23.87 -8.80
C GLY A 426 -21.49 -22.44 -8.32
N GLY A 427 -21.54 -22.18 -7.01
CA GLY A 427 -21.50 -20.84 -6.44
C GLY A 427 -20.08 -20.35 -6.16
N SER A 428 -19.95 -19.05 -5.90
CA SER A 428 -18.71 -18.47 -5.36
C SER A 428 -18.69 -18.66 -3.85
N GLN A 429 -17.63 -19.24 -3.31
CA GLN A 429 -17.43 -19.22 -1.86
C GLN A 429 -17.33 -17.78 -1.36
N GLN A 430 -17.54 -17.53 -0.08
CA GLN A 430 -17.65 -16.18 0.48
C GLN A 430 -16.51 -15.90 1.46
N HIS A 431 -16.20 -14.61 1.61
CA HIS A 431 -15.33 -14.13 2.67
C HIS A 431 -15.90 -14.48 4.05
N THR A 432 -15.06 -14.39 5.09
CA THR A 432 -15.50 -14.56 6.48
C THR A 432 -15.00 -13.39 7.35
N GLY A 433 -15.77 -13.06 8.39
CA GLY A 433 -15.54 -11.89 9.25
C GLY A 433 -14.56 -12.12 10.41
N SER A 434 -13.74 -13.18 10.35
CA SER A 434 -12.77 -13.45 11.42
C SER A 434 -11.70 -12.35 11.45
N GLN A 435 -11.23 -12.00 12.66
CA GLN A 435 -9.95 -11.33 12.78
C GLN A 435 -8.85 -12.21 12.17
N LEU A 436 -7.77 -11.59 11.70
CA LEU A 436 -6.68 -12.29 11.02
C LEU A 436 -5.32 -11.69 11.38
N ARG A 437 -4.26 -12.43 11.07
CA ARG A 437 -2.87 -12.06 11.33
C ARG A 437 -2.42 -10.77 10.62
N VAL A 438 -1.77 -9.90 11.40
CA VAL A 438 -0.89 -8.83 10.91
C VAL A 438 0.51 -9.03 11.50
N ALA A 439 1.55 -8.88 10.68
CA ALA A 439 2.93 -9.05 11.11
C ALA A 439 3.84 -7.94 10.60
N GLY A 440 4.86 -7.59 11.40
CA GLY A 440 5.73 -6.45 11.16
C GLY A 440 7.21 -6.74 11.39
N TYR A 441 8.06 -6.07 10.61
CA TYR A 441 9.52 -6.06 10.73
C TYR A 441 10.06 -4.64 10.52
N GLY A 442 11.05 -4.23 11.32
CA GLY A 442 11.75 -2.94 11.15
C GLY A 442 11.19 -1.79 12.00
N PRO A 443 11.62 -0.54 11.74
CA PRO A 443 11.25 0.63 12.54
C PRO A 443 9.74 0.86 12.60
N GLY A 444 9.17 0.95 13.81
CA GLY A 444 7.73 1.17 14.02
C GLY A 444 6.87 -0.09 13.97
N ALA A 445 7.44 -1.27 13.71
CA ALA A 445 6.69 -2.52 13.61
C ALA A 445 6.01 -2.97 14.92
N ALA A 446 6.35 -2.39 16.07
CA ALA A 446 5.67 -2.69 17.34
C ALA A 446 4.19 -2.32 17.34
N ASP A 447 3.77 -1.38 16.49
CA ASP A 447 2.38 -0.90 16.42
C ASP A 447 1.40 -1.95 15.86
N VAL A 448 1.89 -3.08 15.32
CA VAL A 448 1.02 -4.18 14.85
C VAL A 448 0.74 -5.23 15.94
N VAL A 449 1.37 -5.15 17.11
CA VAL A 449 1.28 -6.18 18.15
C VAL A 449 -0.02 -6.04 18.93
N GLY A 450 -0.63 -7.19 19.25
CA GLY A 450 -1.89 -7.25 20.01
C GLY A 450 -3.11 -7.24 19.08
N LEU A 451 -4.21 -6.68 19.57
CA LEU A 451 -5.43 -6.48 18.78
C LEU A 451 -5.50 -5.02 18.30
N THR A 452 -5.54 -4.82 16.99
CA THR A 452 -5.72 -3.51 16.34
C THR A 452 -6.93 -3.53 15.40
N ASP A 453 -7.27 -2.40 14.79
CA ASP A 453 -8.18 -2.35 13.65
C ASP A 453 -7.38 -2.16 12.36
N GLN A 454 -7.94 -2.59 11.22
CA GLN A 454 -7.31 -2.38 9.91
C GLN A 454 -7.04 -0.89 9.59
N THR A 455 -7.81 0.04 10.16
CA THR A 455 -7.52 1.48 10.09
C THR A 455 -6.23 1.89 10.82
N ASP A 456 -5.78 1.16 11.85
CA ASP A 456 -4.52 1.44 12.54
C ASP A 456 -3.29 1.24 11.63
N THR A 457 -3.41 0.41 10.59
CA THR A 457 -2.35 0.25 9.57
C THR A 457 -2.05 1.57 8.87
N PHE A 458 -3.08 2.38 8.55
CA PHE A 458 -2.90 3.73 8.00
C PHE A 458 -2.06 4.59 8.94
N PHE A 459 -2.46 4.68 10.20
CA PHE A 459 -1.80 5.55 11.17
C PHE A 459 -0.39 5.07 11.52
N THR A 460 -0.17 3.76 11.56
CA THR A 460 1.15 3.14 11.75
C THR A 460 2.10 3.54 10.62
N ILE A 461 1.68 3.38 9.37
CA ILE A 461 2.48 3.73 8.20
C ILE A 461 2.73 5.24 8.12
N ALA A 462 1.69 6.06 8.31
CA ALA A 462 1.81 7.51 8.27
C ALA A 462 2.75 8.05 9.36
N ARG A 463 2.72 7.49 10.57
CA ARG A 463 3.69 7.84 11.64
C ARG A 463 5.09 7.38 11.29
N ALA A 464 5.26 6.15 10.81
CA ALA A 464 6.56 5.60 10.46
C ALA A 464 7.26 6.46 9.40
N LEU A 465 6.54 6.89 8.36
CA LEU A 465 7.03 7.75 7.28
C LEU A 465 7.00 9.25 7.60
N LYS A 466 6.49 9.64 8.78
CA LYS A 466 6.33 11.06 9.20
C LYS A 466 5.55 11.91 8.20
N LEU A 467 4.45 11.38 7.67
CA LEU A 467 3.64 12.09 6.68
C LEU A 467 2.88 13.28 7.29
N GLU A 468 3.00 14.46 6.69
CA GLU A 468 1.98 15.50 6.80
C GLU A 468 0.74 15.05 6.02
N ARG A 469 -0.43 15.12 6.65
CA ARG A 469 -1.67 14.52 6.13
C ARG A 469 -2.68 15.55 5.63
N SER A 470 -2.39 16.84 5.79
CA SER A 470 -3.19 17.92 5.24
C SER A 470 -2.62 18.42 3.92
N TYR A 471 -3.36 18.21 2.81
CA TYR A 471 -2.99 18.78 1.52
C TYR A 471 -2.87 20.31 1.58
N THR A 472 -3.73 20.98 2.34
CA THR A 472 -3.65 22.43 2.55
C THR A 472 -2.37 22.83 3.27
N ALA A 473 -1.91 22.07 4.26
CA ALA A 473 -0.62 22.33 4.92
C ALA A 473 0.56 22.11 3.95
N LEU A 474 0.51 21.04 3.15
CA LEU A 474 1.53 20.73 2.15
C LEU A 474 1.66 21.80 1.06
N SER A 475 0.54 22.43 0.67
CA SER A 475 0.50 23.53 -0.30
C SER A 475 0.48 24.93 0.33
N ALA A 476 0.73 25.06 1.65
CA ALA A 476 0.63 26.35 2.33
C ALA A 476 1.58 27.42 1.75
N GLY A 477 2.76 27.01 1.30
CA GLY A 477 3.79 27.84 0.68
C GLY A 477 3.70 27.96 -0.85
N ALA A 478 2.56 27.61 -1.46
CA ALA A 478 2.38 27.69 -2.90
C ALA A 478 2.50 29.13 -3.44
N THR A 479 3.19 29.29 -4.56
CA THR A 479 3.42 30.58 -5.24
C THR A 479 3.16 30.46 -6.74
N VAL A 480 2.78 31.60 -7.33
CA VAL A 480 2.57 31.78 -8.77
C VAL A 480 3.40 32.98 -9.20
N SER A 481 4.18 32.84 -10.27
CA SER A 481 5.02 33.91 -10.80
C SER A 481 4.97 33.99 -12.33
N LEU A 482 5.33 35.17 -12.86
CA LEU A 482 5.50 35.43 -14.29
C LEU A 482 6.92 35.96 -14.53
N LEU A 483 7.46 35.72 -15.73
CA LEU A 483 8.73 36.31 -16.16
C LEU A 483 8.67 37.83 -16.27
N ALA A 484 7.54 38.37 -16.73
CA ALA A 484 7.25 39.80 -16.78
C ALA A 484 5.84 40.04 -16.25
N THR A 485 5.70 41.03 -15.36
CA THR A 485 4.40 41.44 -14.80
C THR A 485 3.74 42.57 -15.59
N THR A 486 4.40 43.05 -16.65
CA THR A 486 3.85 44.00 -17.61
C THR A 486 4.10 43.43 -19.01
N VAL A 487 3.05 43.30 -19.81
CA VAL A 487 3.06 42.60 -21.11
C VAL A 487 2.20 43.35 -22.13
N LYS A 488 2.37 43.04 -23.42
CA LYS A 488 1.47 43.54 -24.47
C LYS A 488 0.25 42.64 -24.64
N PRO A 489 -0.84 43.17 -25.21
CA PRO A 489 -1.93 42.36 -25.73
C PRO A 489 -1.43 41.21 -26.61
N GLY A 490 -1.84 39.98 -26.30
CA GLY A 490 -1.46 38.80 -27.08
C GLY A 490 -0.05 38.25 -26.80
N ASP A 491 0.73 38.84 -25.90
CA ASP A 491 2.03 38.28 -25.51
C ASP A 491 1.85 36.92 -24.84
N PRO A 492 2.77 35.96 -25.06
CA PRO A 492 2.74 34.68 -24.36
C PRO A 492 3.01 34.86 -22.87
N LEU A 493 2.19 34.24 -22.03
CA LEU A 493 2.36 34.17 -20.59
C LEU A 493 2.90 32.79 -20.19
N ALA A 494 4.08 32.76 -19.59
CA ALA A 494 4.64 31.57 -18.96
C ALA A 494 4.44 31.65 -17.44
N ILE A 495 3.34 31.06 -16.96
CA ILE A 495 2.93 31.10 -15.56
C ILE A 495 3.67 29.99 -14.82
N SER A 496 4.61 30.35 -13.96
CA SER A 496 5.41 29.41 -13.18
C SER A 496 4.78 29.15 -11.83
N LEU A 497 4.67 27.89 -11.46
CA LEU A 497 4.05 27.42 -10.21
C LEU A 497 5.09 26.71 -9.35
N ALA A 498 5.08 26.98 -8.05
CA ALA A 498 5.91 26.27 -7.08
C ALA A 498 5.17 26.08 -5.76
N GLY A 499 5.57 25.07 -4.97
CA GLY A 499 5.04 24.85 -3.62
C GLY A 499 3.64 24.22 -3.55
N PHE A 500 3.05 23.77 -4.67
CA PHE A 500 1.76 23.04 -4.70
C PHE A 500 1.95 21.55 -4.38
N LYS A 501 2.66 21.22 -3.29
CA LYS A 501 3.06 19.83 -2.99
C LYS A 501 1.87 18.92 -2.65
N GLY A 502 0.81 19.47 -2.09
CA GLY A 502 -0.42 18.75 -1.78
C GLY A 502 -1.27 18.44 -3.01
N ASP A 503 -0.91 18.96 -4.18
CA ASP A 503 -1.75 18.90 -5.37
C ASP A 503 -1.10 18.06 -6.47
N ARG A 504 -1.91 17.19 -7.10
CA ARG A 504 -1.50 16.44 -8.29
C ARG A 504 -1.73 17.25 -9.56
N GLN A 505 -2.74 18.11 -9.53
CA GLN A 505 -3.13 18.96 -10.65
C GLN A 505 -3.57 20.33 -10.13
N VAL A 506 -3.45 21.33 -10.99
CA VAL A 506 -3.96 22.67 -10.78
C VAL A 506 -4.90 23.04 -11.93
N SER A 507 -5.77 24.00 -11.66
CA SER A 507 -6.54 24.73 -12.66
C SER A 507 -6.41 26.21 -12.39
N GLY A 508 -6.79 27.06 -13.34
CA GLY A 508 -6.77 28.49 -13.09
C GLY A 508 -7.58 29.30 -14.08
N VAL A 509 -7.61 30.61 -13.86
CA VAL A 509 -8.38 31.56 -14.66
C VAL A 509 -7.63 32.88 -14.77
N VAL A 510 -7.66 33.49 -15.94
CA VAL A 510 -7.21 34.88 -16.17
C VAL A 510 -8.44 35.79 -16.18
N GLN A 511 -8.54 36.74 -15.24
CA GLN A 511 -9.68 37.66 -15.15
C GLN A 511 -9.54 38.84 -16.13
N SER A 512 -10.10 38.62 -17.31
CA SER A 512 -10.56 39.57 -18.34
C SER A 512 -11.40 38.74 -19.27
N ASP A 513 -12.74 38.84 -19.19
CA ASP A 513 -13.66 37.83 -19.77
C ASP A 513 -13.18 36.39 -19.50
N PRO A 514 -13.41 35.86 -18.28
CA PRO A 514 -12.71 34.73 -17.67
C PRO A 514 -12.21 33.65 -18.66
N VAL A 515 -10.91 33.67 -18.95
CA VAL A 515 -10.26 32.63 -19.76
C VAL A 515 -9.77 31.53 -18.83
N ALA A 516 -10.35 30.34 -18.96
CA ALA A 516 -9.91 29.18 -18.21
C ALA A 516 -8.51 28.74 -18.68
N LEU A 517 -7.60 28.54 -17.72
CA LEU A 517 -6.33 27.88 -17.96
C LEU A 517 -6.55 26.36 -18.09
N PRO A 518 -5.75 25.66 -18.90
CA PRO A 518 -5.82 24.21 -18.96
C PRO A 518 -5.54 23.60 -17.58
N ARG A 519 -6.15 22.44 -17.31
CA ARG A 519 -5.77 21.63 -16.16
C ARG A 519 -4.34 21.15 -16.39
N THR A 520 -3.48 21.24 -15.38
CA THR A 520 -2.05 20.96 -15.56
C THR A 520 -1.53 20.10 -14.41
N ASP A 521 -0.79 19.05 -14.75
CA ASP A 521 -0.13 18.19 -13.78
C ASP A 521 0.94 18.98 -12.99
N VAL A 522 1.00 18.70 -11.69
CA VAL A 522 1.99 19.25 -10.76
C VAL A 522 2.97 18.14 -10.40
N ILE A 523 4.23 18.35 -10.77
CA ILE A 523 5.31 17.40 -10.57
C ILE A 523 6.29 17.97 -9.54
N GLY A 524 6.45 17.29 -8.41
CA GLY A 524 7.31 17.76 -7.32
C GLY A 524 6.85 19.08 -6.68
N GLY A 525 5.56 19.42 -6.81
CA GLY A 525 4.99 20.68 -6.33
C GLY A 525 5.21 21.88 -7.26
N ALA A 526 5.69 21.65 -8.49
CA ALA A 526 5.91 22.70 -9.48
C ALA A 526 5.28 22.35 -10.84
N SER A 527 4.99 23.38 -11.62
CA SER A 527 4.54 23.25 -13.02
C SER A 527 4.68 24.58 -13.76
N THR A 528 4.45 24.57 -15.07
CA THR A 528 4.39 25.78 -15.89
C THR A 528 3.15 25.72 -16.78
N ILE A 529 2.33 26.77 -16.76
CA ILE A 529 1.15 26.90 -17.61
C ILE A 529 1.44 27.93 -18.69
N ALA A 530 1.21 27.55 -19.95
CA ALA A 530 1.24 28.48 -21.08
C ALA A 530 -0.15 29.11 -21.26
N ALA A 531 -0.18 30.43 -21.35
CA ALA A 531 -1.38 31.21 -21.65
C ALA A 531 -1.03 32.41 -22.54
N VAL A 532 -2.02 33.23 -22.88
CA VAL A 532 -1.84 34.45 -23.68
C VAL A 532 -2.39 35.64 -22.92
N ALA A 533 -1.69 36.77 -22.99
CA ALA A 533 -2.11 38.00 -22.36
C ALA A 533 -3.43 38.50 -22.99
N PRO A 534 -4.40 38.96 -22.16
CA PRO A 534 -5.66 39.52 -22.63
C PRO A 534 -5.48 40.66 -23.64
N THR A 535 -6.49 40.87 -24.49
CA THR A 535 -6.50 42.02 -25.41
C THR A 535 -6.91 43.32 -24.73
N GLU A 536 -7.66 43.23 -23.63
CA GLU A 536 -8.03 44.37 -22.81
C GLU A 536 -6.78 44.95 -22.13
N LEU A 537 -6.66 46.28 -22.13
CA LEU A 537 -5.57 46.98 -21.45
C LEU A 537 -5.93 47.20 -19.98
N GLY A 538 -4.91 47.19 -19.12
CA GLY A 538 -5.06 47.49 -17.70
C GLY A 538 -4.59 46.35 -16.82
N ARG A 539 -5.13 46.31 -15.60
CA ARG A 539 -4.70 45.37 -14.57
C ARG A 539 -5.53 44.11 -14.60
N HIS A 540 -4.85 42.98 -14.62
CA HIS A 540 -5.43 41.64 -14.67
C HIS A 540 -4.94 40.79 -13.51
N THR A 541 -5.66 39.70 -13.24
CA THR A 541 -5.25 38.69 -12.26
C THR A 541 -5.26 37.31 -12.88
N ILE A 542 -4.32 36.50 -12.41
CA ILE A 542 -4.27 35.06 -12.62
C ILE A 542 -4.58 34.43 -11.28
N THR A 543 -5.61 33.59 -11.22
CA THR A 543 -5.88 32.75 -10.05
C THR A 543 -5.57 31.31 -10.41
N VAL A 544 -4.70 30.65 -9.65
CA VAL A 544 -4.40 29.22 -9.78
C VAL A 544 -4.85 28.52 -8.51
N THR A 545 -5.62 27.44 -8.67
CA THR A 545 -6.18 26.65 -7.57
C THR A 545 -5.69 25.21 -7.66
N GLY A 546 -5.13 24.71 -6.56
CA GLY A 546 -4.79 23.29 -6.38
C GLY A 546 -6.03 22.41 -6.27
N ALA A 547 -6.06 21.29 -7.00
CA ALA A 547 -7.25 20.44 -7.09
C ALA A 547 -7.58 19.70 -5.78
N GLN A 548 -6.57 19.36 -4.97
CA GLN A 548 -6.75 18.60 -3.73
C GLN A 548 -6.78 19.51 -2.51
N SER A 549 -5.86 20.47 -2.45
CA SER A 549 -5.71 21.36 -1.31
C SER A 549 -6.73 22.50 -1.29
N GLY A 550 -7.36 22.78 -2.44
CA GLY A 550 -8.17 23.98 -2.67
C GLY A 550 -7.37 25.29 -2.57
N LYS A 551 -6.04 25.22 -2.49
CA LYS A 551 -5.18 26.39 -2.31
C LYS A 551 -5.25 27.26 -3.56
N ALA A 552 -5.90 28.42 -3.43
CA ALA A 552 -5.91 29.46 -4.45
C ALA A 552 -4.74 30.44 -4.23
N VAL A 553 -3.99 30.73 -5.29
CA VAL A 553 -2.93 31.74 -5.33
C VAL A 553 -3.25 32.73 -6.43
N VAL A 554 -3.26 34.02 -6.09
CA VAL A 554 -3.61 35.10 -7.01
C VAL A 554 -2.37 35.93 -7.32
N LEU A 555 -2.05 36.08 -8.61
CA LEU A 555 -0.99 36.95 -9.11
C LEU A 555 -1.61 38.06 -9.95
N ALA A 556 -1.18 39.31 -9.74
CA ALA A 556 -1.59 40.43 -10.58
C ALA A 556 -0.52 40.76 -11.62
N PHE A 557 -0.96 41.16 -12.81
CA PHE A 557 -0.10 41.64 -13.89
C PHE A 557 -0.82 42.76 -14.67
N GLU A 558 -0.10 43.48 -15.52
CA GLU A 558 -0.62 44.61 -16.29
C GLU A 558 -0.42 44.36 -17.79
N VAL A 559 -1.45 44.68 -18.57
CA VAL A 559 -1.40 44.67 -20.03
C VAL A 559 -1.37 46.11 -20.52
N THR A 560 -0.27 46.53 -21.15
CA THR A 560 -0.08 47.88 -21.69
C THR A 560 0.16 47.82 -23.19
N ALA A 561 -0.15 48.90 -23.91
CA ALA A 561 -0.07 48.92 -25.36
C ALA A 561 1.35 48.61 -25.90
N ASP A 562 2.39 49.01 -25.18
CA ASP A 562 3.79 48.84 -25.53
C ASP A 562 4.53 47.82 -24.64
N GLY A 563 3.84 47.19 -23.68
CA GLY A 563 4.41 46.26 -22.71
C GLY A 563 5.39 46.94 -21.75
N GLN A 564 5.39 48.26 -21.67
CA GLN A 564 6.20 49.01 -20.72
C GLN A 564 5.40 49.36 -19.46
N PRO A 565 6.05 49.42 -18.28
CA PRO A 565 5.38 49.85 -17.05
C PRO A 565 4.87 51.27 -17.17
N THR A 566 3.57 51.48 -16.99
CA THR A 566 2.94 52.81 -17.01
C THR A 566 3.03 53.55 -15.66
N GLY A 567 3.67 52.94 -14.66
CA GLY A 567 3.92 53.48 -13.32
C GLY A 567 4.25 52.36 -12.32
N THR A 568 4.69 52.68 -11.10
CA THR A 568 4.96 51.69 -10.05
C THR A 568 3.68 50.96 -9.63
N LEU A 569 3.62 49.65 -9.88
CA LEU A 569 2.66 48.74 -9.23
C LEU A 569 2.84 48.84 -7.70
N PRO A 570 1.81 49.19 -6.91
CA PRO A 570 1.86 48.95 -5.48
C PRO A 570 2.02 47.44 -5.26
N ALA A 571 2.96 47.05 -4.39
CA ALA A 571 3.17 45.66 -4.04
C ALA A 571 1.83 45.01 -3.64
N ALA A 572 1.55 43.82 -4.18
CA ALA A 572 0.48 42.98 -3.65
C ALA A 572 0.81 42.71 -2.18
N GLY A 573 0.10 43.40 -1.28
CA GLY A 573 0.31 43.31 0.15
C GLY A 573 0.13 41.86 0.61
N GLY A 574 1.20 41.30 1.15
CA GLY A 574 1.08 40.16 2.05
C GLY A 574 0.24 40.56 3.27
N SER A 575 -0.56 39.60 3.72
CA SER A 575 -1.33 39.60 4.99
C SER A 575 -2.28 40.79 5.21
N GLY A 576 -3.52 40.66 4.72
CA GLY A 576 -4.65 41.44 5.20
C GLY A 576 -5.35 40.73 6.37
N SER A 577 -4.93 41.04 7.60
CA SER A 577 -5.79 40.92 8.78
C SER A 577 -6.81 42.07 8.73
N GLY A 578 -8.06 41.77 8.40
CA GLY A 578 -9.15 42.74 8.35
C GLY A 578 -10.17 42.50 9.46
N THR A 579 -10.04 43.22 10.57
CA THR A 579 -11.13 43.50 11.51
C THR A 579 -12.08 44.54 10.91
N GLY A 580 -13.39 44.26 10.90
CA GLY A 580 -14.44 45.18 10.45
C GLY A 580 -15.82 44.75 10.92
N THR A 581 -16.14 45.14 12.16
CA THR A 581 -17.45 45.40 12.80
C THR A 581 -18.77 44.98 12.15
N ALA A 582 -19.60 44.40 13.02
CA ALA A 582 -20.92 43.82 12.85
C ALA A 582 -22.11 44.79 12.73
N ALA A 583 -23.20 44.28 12.15
CA ALA A 583 -24.59 44.42 12.60
C ALA A 583 -25.32 43.11 12.19
N GLY A 584 -25.52 42.14 13.08
CA GLY A 584 -26.75 41.93 13.88
C GLY A 584 -27.90 41.40 13.00
N SER A 585 -28.50 40.22 13.14
CA SER A 585 -28.78 39.26 14.22
C SER A 585 -29.30 37.97 13.53
N SER A 586 -29.18 36.74 14.01
CA SER A 586 -29.46 36.19 15.34
C SER A 586 -28.73 34.85 15.51
N ALA A 587 -28.00 34.71 16.62
CA ALA A 587 -27.36 33.48 17.05
C ALA A 587 -27.97 33.05 18.39
N GLY A 588 -28.42 31.81 18.47
CA GLY A 588 -28.60 31.09 19.74
C GLY A 588 -27.22 30.64 20.25
N ALA A 589 -26.97 30.90 21.52
CA ALA A 589 -25.66 30.88 22.15
C ALA A 589 -25.03 29.48 22.30
N LEU A 590 -23.71 29.42 22.06
CA LEU A 590 -22.79 28.42 22.58
C LEU A 590 -22.53 28.68 24.07
N ALA A 591 -22.54 27.63 24.89
CA ALA A 591 -21.97 27.64 26.23
C ALA A 591 -20.71 26.75 26.23
N SER A 592 -19.56 27.40 26.41
CA SER A 592 -18.33 26.80 26.90
C SER A 592 -18.16 27.29 28.33
N THR A 593 -18.02 26.37 29.27
CA THR A 593 -17.44 26.65 30.58
C THR A 593 -16.28 25.69 30.79
N GLY A 594 -15.07 26.22 30.65
CA GLY A 594 -13.91 25.64 31.30
C GLY A 594 -13.97 25.96 32.80
N ALA A 595 -13.73 24.96 33.64
CA ALA A 595 -13.34 25.15 35.03
C ALA A 595 -12.00 24.46 35.26
N VAL A 596 -10.98 25.31 35.37
CA VAL A 596 -9.77 25.27 36.23
C VAL A 596 -9.30 23.92 36.78
N VAL A 597 -8.02 23.64 36.49
CA VAL A 597 -7.15 22.56 36.98
C VAL A 597 -6.86 22.65 38.49
N ALA A 598 -6.94 21.52 39.20
CA ALA A 598 -6.19 21.22 40.43
C ALA A 598 -5.95 19.69 40.55
N PRO A 599 -4.88 19.22 41.21
CA PRO A 599 -4.12 18.04 40.78
C PRO A 599 -4.64 16.72 41.35
N ILE A 600 -4.89 15.74 40.47
CA ILE A 600 -5.03 14.33 40.85
C ILE A 600 -3.63 13.74 41.01
N LEU A 601 -3.01 14.03 42.16
CA LEU A 601 -1.75 13.44 42.60
C LEU A 601 -1.85 13.05 44.08
N VAL A 602 -2.94 12.35 44.45
CA VAL A 602 -3.13 11.79 45.81
C VAL A 602 -3.73 10.36 45.81
N ILE A 603 -4.29 9.84 44.71
CA ILE A 603 -4.92 8.49 44.72
C ILE A 603 -3.94 7.35 44.36
N ALA A 604 -2.80 7.65 43.71
CA ALA A 604 -1.76 6.65 43.46
C ALA A 604 -0.84 6.37 44.68
N LEU A 605 -0.88 7.20 45.73
CA LEU A 605 -0.08 7.01 46.94
C LEU A 605 -0.85 6.28 48.07
N ALA A 606 -2.18 6.22 47.99
CA ALA A 606 -3.01 5.53 48.98
C ALA A 606 -3.10 4.00 48.76
N LEU A 607 -2.88 3.51 47.53
CA LEU A 607 -2.85 2.07 47.24
C LEU A 607 -1.47 1.42 47.44
N LEU A 608 -0.40 2.22 47.55
CA LEU A 608 0.94 1.72 47.90
C LEU A 608 1.20 1.69 49.42
N ILE A 609 0.41 2.41 50.23
CA ILE A 609 0.54 2.40 51.71
C ILE A 609 -0.37 1.33 52.35
N ALA A 610 -1.47 0.91 51.70
CA ALA A 610 -2.28 -0.22 52.16
C ALA A 610 -1.63 -1.60 51.92
N GLY A 611 -0.79 -1.73 50.90
CA GLY A 611 -0.03 -2.96 50.62
C GLY A 611 1.18 -3.19 51.53
N TYR A 612 1.73 -2.12 52.12
CA TYR A 612 2.92 -2.22 52.97
C TYR A 612 2.60 -2.44 54.47
N LEU A 613 1.35 -2.19 54.90
CA LEU A 613 0.91 -2.39 56.29
C LEU A 613 0.34 -3.79 56.59
N LEU A 614 0.23 -4.68 55.59
CA LEU A 614 -0.20 -6.08 55.78
C LEU A 614 0.95 -7.11 55.67
N PHE A 615 2.16 -6.70 55.26
CA PHE A 615 3.33 -7.59 55.19
C PHE A 615 4.41 -7.31 56.26
N GLY A 616 4.17 -6.34 57.15
CA GLY A 616 5.14 -5.83 58.12
C GLY A 616 4.80 -6.06 59.59
N ARG A 617 4.11 -7.14 59.97
CA ARG A 617 3.96 -7.52 61.39
C ARG A 617 3.63 -9.01 61.54
N GLY A 618 4.64 -9.83 61.79
CA GLY A 618 4.40 -11.24 62.14
C GLY A 618 5.55 -12.22 61.95
N ARG A 619 6.80 -11.86 62.27
CA ARG A 619 7.86 -12.86 62.51
C ARG A 619 8.62 -12.52 63.77
N ARG A 620 8.46 -13.39 64.78
CA ARG A 620 9.30 -13.76 65.94
C ARG A 620 8.33 -14.31 66.99
N LEU A 621 8.51 -15.44 67.67
CA LEU A 621 9.44 -16.57 67.71
C LEU A 621 8.84 -17.46 68.82
N GLY A 622 8.85 -18.80 68.72
CA GLY A 622 8.42 -19.64 69.86
C GLY A 622 8.21 -21.12 69.53
N ASP A 623 9.30 -21.88 69.65
CA ASP A 623 9.46 -23.26 70.14
C ASP A 623 8.31 -24.30 70.07
N LEU A 624 8.63 -25.43 69.40
CA LEU A 624 8.50 -26.88 69.76
C LEU A 624 7.39 -27.37 70.73
N PRO A 625 6.90 -28.65 70.68
CA PRO A 625 7.63 -29.85 70.25
C PRO A 625 6.85 -30.92 69.45
N ARG A 626 7.61 -31.98 69.10
CA ARG A 626 7.29 -33.26 68.47
C ARG A 626 6.04 -33.99 69.00
N ALA A 627 5.36 -34.69 68.09
CA ALA A 627 4.97 -36.11 68.21
C ALA A 627 4.92 -36.72 66.81
#